data_AF-A9L6T2-F1
#
_entry.id   AF-A9L6T2-F1
#
_cell.length_a   1.000
_cell.length_b   1.000
_cell.length_c   1.000
_cell.angle_alpha   90.00
_cell.angle_beta   90.00
_cell.angle_gamma   90.00
#
_symmetry.space_group_name_H-M   'P 1'
#
loop_
_entity.id
_entity.type
_entity.pdbx_description
1 polymer ?
#
loop_
_entity_poly.entity_id
_entity_poly.type
_entity_poly.pdbx_seq_one_letter_code
_entity_poly.pdbx_strand_id
1 'polypeptide(L)'
;MHIELKLVLTLVLSLSLFYVLQKLHFTSLKNRTINLLDAGFIRARLDLALRIFAFSLCLALPPLLLFSDVFSLLFPLGICITFCVVASVLISPELTLYPGAKLIITKALFSNTVHLHLAQPYQDFDRQTYQELLQLVSRLPAYRVRQIMLSSPMFYDSSGKLRSFTLLETLLTRKGATLTHAKGRFWQTILGTLSLVMCADTRKKNKRGNIKFTHWHTLYITL
;
A
#
# COMPACT_ATOMS: atom_id res chain seq x y z
N MET A 1 20.31 30.10 29.10
CA MET A 1 19.32 30.84 28.28
C MET A 1 19.42 30.58 26.76
N HIS A 2 20.62 30.59 26.14
CA HIS A 2 20.73 30.40 24.68
C HIS A 2 20.32 29.02 24.16
N ILE A 3 20.48 27.95 24.95
CA ILE A 3 20.14 26.58 24.52
C ILE A 3 18.62 26.36 24.49
N GLU A 4 17.90 26.89 25.47
CA GLU A 4 16.43 26.76 25.53
C GLU A 4 15.74 27.52 24.40
N LEU A 5 16.21 28.74 24.08
CA LEU A 5 15.69 29.50 22.94
C LEU A 5 15.93 28.78 21.61
N LYS A 6 17.11 28.17 21.42
CA LYS A 6 17.43 27.37 20.24
C LYS A 6 16.52 26.14 20.13
N LEU A 7 16.28 25.42 21.23
CA LEU A 7 15.37 24.26 21.26
C LEU A 7 13.94 24.65 20.90
N VAL A 8 13.41 25.72 21.50
CA VAL A 8 12.05 26.20 21.22
C VAL A 8 11.91 26.63 19.76
N LEU A 9 12.87 27.40 19.24
CA LEU A 9 12.86 27.84 17.83
C LEU A 9 12.90 26.64 16.87
N THR A 10 13.70 25.63 17.21
CA THR A 10 13.84 24.40 16.42
C THR A 10 12.55 23.59 16.38
N LEU A 11 11.88 23.45 17.53
CA LEU A 11 10.59 22.78 17.62
C LEU A 11 9.51 23.53 16.84
N VAL A 12 9.49 24.87 16.91
CA VAL A 12 8.54 25.68 16.14
C VAL A 12 8.79 25.57 14.63
N LEU A 13 10.05 25.57 14.20
CA LEU A 13 10.44 25.37 12.80
C LEU A 13 10.08 23.95 12.32
N SER A 14 10.31 22.91 13.12
CA SER A 14 9.95 21.54 12.76
C SER A 14 8.44 21.37 12.59
N LEU A 15 7.66 21.87 13.54
CA LEU A 15 6.20 21.80 13.52
C LEU A 15 5.60 22.62 12.37
N SER A 16 6.13 23.81 12.10
CA SER A 16 5.66 24.64 10.98
C SER A 16 6.03 24.02 9.63
N LEU A 17 7.25 23.52 9.45
CA LEU A 17 7.68 22.83 8.23
C LEU A 17 6.84 21.56 8.00
N PHE A 18 6.60 20.77 9.05
CA PHE A 18 5.73 19.61 9.01
C PHE A 18 4.29 19.98 8.61
N TYR A 19 3.74 21.05 9.19
CA TYR A 19 2.41 21.56 8.85
C TYR A 19 2.32 22.02 7.39
N VAL A 20 3.33 22.73 6.87
CA VAL A 20 3.41 23.16 5.46
C VAL A 20 3.50 21.95 4.53
N LEU A 21 4.35 20.96 4.85
CA LEU A 21 4.44 19.70 4.10
C LEU A 21 3.11 18.94 4.07
N GLN A 22 2.36 18.92 5.17
CA GLN A 22 1.04 18.28 5.16
C GLN A 22 0.04 18.99 4.23
N LYS A 23 0.22 20.29 3.96
CA LYS A 23 -0.61 21.06 3.02
C LYS A 23 -0.19 20.94 1.57
N LEU A 24 1.09 20.65 1.30
CA LEU A 24 1.55 20.39 -0.07
C LEU A 24 0.92 19.09 -0.58
N HIS A 25 0.23 19.17 -1.72
CA HIS A 25 -0.56 18.08 -2.29
C HIS A 25 0.26 16.80 -2.52
N PHE A 26 1.55 16.93 -2.84
CA PHE A 26 2.46 15.83 -3.12
C PHE A 26 3.01 15.13 -1.87
N THR A 27 2.98 15.79 -0.72
CA THR A 27 3.52 15.27 0.54
C THR A 27 2.43 14.99 1.57
N SER A 28 1.20 15.43 1.38
CA SER A 28 0.11 15.11 2.29
C SER A 28 -0.11 13.58 2.39
N LEU A 29 0.11 13.00 3.57
CA LEU A 29 -0.22 11.60 3.87
C LEU A 29 -1.72 11.31 3.72
N LYS A 30 -2.55 12.37 3.78
CA LYS A 30 -4.02 12.27 3.65
C LYS A 30 -4.45 12.18 2.18
N ASN A 31 -3.73 12.85 1.27
CA ASN A 31 -4.01 12.78 -0.17
C ASN A 31 -3.17 11.68 -0.80
N ARG A 32 -3.75 10.48 -0.83
CA ARG A 32 -3.19 9.31 -1.51
C ARG A 32 -3.08 9.64 -3.00
N THR A 33 -1.88 9.88 -3.51
CA THR A 33 -1.72 10.10 -4.94
C THR A 33 -1.96 8.80 -5.67
N ILE A 34 -2.81 8.89 -6.67
CA ILE A 34 -3.19 7.77 -7.51
C ILE A 34 -2.04 7.56 -8.50
N ASN A 35 -1.19 6.55 -8.25
CA ASN A 35 -0.23 6.10 -9.25
C ASN A 35 -0.97 5.17 -10.21
N LEU A 36 -0.94 5.51 -11.50
CA LEU A 36 -1.51 4.66 -12.53
C LEU A 36 -0.52 3.54 -12.89
N LEU A 37 -1.04 2.35 -13.18
CA LEU A 37 -0.22 1.21 -13.62
C LEU A 37 0.61 1.58 -14.86
N ASP A 38 0.00 2.35 -15.77
CA ASP A 38 0.62 2.79 -17.02
C ASP A 38 1.83 3.73 -16.79
N ALA A 39 1.92 4.37 -15.61
CA ALA A 39 3.10 5.16 -15.22
C ALA A 39 4.28 4.27 -14.77
N GLY A 40 4.03 2.99 -14.47
CA GLY A 40 5.03 1.99 -14.14
C GLY A 40 5.43 1.92 -12.66
N PHE A 41 5.85 0.73 -12.23
CA PHE A 41 6.26 0.46 -10.85
C PHE A 41 7.49 1.26 -10.39
N ILE A 42 8.43 1.52 -11.30
CA ILE A 42 9.68 2.25 -10.98
C ILE A 42 9.34 3.68 -10.60
N ARG A 43 8.53 4.37 -11.42
CA ARG A 43 8.09 5.74 -11.14
C ARG A 43 7.31 5.84 -9.84
N ALA A 44 6.35 4.94 -9.62
CA ALA A 44 5.58 4.92 -8.37
C ALA A 44 6.47 4.72 -7.13
N ARG A 45 7.56 3.96 -7.25
CA ARG A 45 8.53 3.76 -6.17
C ARG A 45 9.42 4.99 -5.95
N LEU A 46 9.85 5.66 -7.02
CA LEU A 46 10.59 6.93 -6.92
C LEU A 46 9.74 8.01 -6.27
N ASP A 47 8.47 8.12 -6.65
CA ASP A 47 7.53 9.08 -6.05
C ASP A 47 7.33 8.82 -4.55
N LEU A 48 7.25 7.55 -4.15
CA LEU A 48 7.19 7.16 -2.73
C LEU A 48 8.51 7.49 -2.00
N ALA A 49 9.66 7.15 -2.59
CA ALA A 49 10.97 7.41 -2.02
C ALA A 49 11.20 8.91 -1.79
N LEU A 50 10.83 9.75 -2.77
CA LEU A 50 10.96 11.21 -2.69
C LEU A 50 10.11 11.79 -1.56
N ARG A 51 8.91 11.25 -1.32
CA ARG A 51 8.06 11.69 -0.19
C ARG A 51 8.65 11.32 1.14
N ILE A 52 9.08 10.07 1.29
CA ILE A 52 9.71 9.60 2.53
C ILE A 52 10.94 10.46 2.80
N PHE A 53 11.74 10.73 1.76
CA PHE A 53 12.91 11.61 1.84
C PHE A 53 12.55 13.03 2.29
N ALA A 54 11.55 13.66 1.66
CA ALA A 54 11.10 14.99 2.06
C ALA A 54 10.64 15.03 3.53
N PHE A 55 9.90 14.01 3.99
CA PHE A 55 9.47 13.89 5.37
C PHE A 55 10.64 13.69 6.34
N SER A 56 11.54 12.75 6.04
CA SER A 56 12.70 12.47 6.88
C SER A 56 13.62 13.68 6.98
N LEU A 57 13.86 14.39 5.87
CA LEU A 57 14.65 15.61 5.86
C LEU A 57 14.02 16.68 6.76
N CYS A 58 12.69 16.86 6.69
CA CYS A 58 12.01 17.86 7.51
C CYS A 58 11.97 17.52 9.01
N LEU A 59 12.01 16.24 9.36
CA LEU A 59 12.15 15.80 10.74
C LEU A 59 13.59 15.96 11.26
N ALA A 60 14.59 15.82 10.39
CA ALA A 60 16.00 15.85 10.77
C ALA A 60 16.65 17.23 10.69
N LEU A 61 16.23 18.11 9.75
CA LEU A 61 16.78 19.46 9.59
C LEU A 61 16.76 20.28 10.89
N PRO A 62 15.66 20.26 11.66
CA PRO A 62 15.57 21.05 12.89
C PRO A 62 16.64 20.64 13.93
N PRO A 63 16.76 19.37 14.38
CA PRO A 63 17.84 18.99 15.29
C PRO A 63 19.24 19.20 14.67
N LEU A 64 19.40 19.10 13.35
CA LEU A 64 20.66 19.41 12.66
C LEU A 64 21.08 20.88 12.86
N LEU A 65 20.13 21.83 12.93
CA LEU A 65 20.41 23.26 13.16
C LEU A 65 20.82 23.58 14.61
N LEU A 66 20.61 22.66 15.55
CA LEU A 66 21.03 22.81 16.95
C LEU A 66 22.53 22.52 17.14
N PHE A 67 23.12 21.70 16.27
CA PHE A 67 24.52 21.29 16.33
C PHE A 67 25.34 22.04 15.27
N SER A 68 26.31 22.83 15.70
CA SER A 68 27.14 23.69 14.84
C SER A 68 28.27 22.95 14.12
N ASP A 69 28.55 21.70 14.50
CA ASP A 69 29.68 20.96 13.96
C ASP A 69 29.29 20.19 12.70
N VAL A 70 30.07 20.37 11.62
CA VAL A 70 29.85 19.73 10.31
C VAL A 70 29.86 18.19 10.42
N PHE A 71 30.66 17.63 11.34
CA PHE A 71 30.69 16.18 11.60
C PHE A 71 29.41 15.68 12.27
N SER A 72 28.78 16.49 13.12
CA SER A 72 27.48 16.21 13.72
C SER A 72 26.32 16.33 12.71
N LEU A 73 26.57 16.92 11.54
CA LEU A 73 25.58 17.10 10.46
C LEU A 73 25.53 15.89 9.51
N LEU A 74 26.67 15.27 9.24
CA LEU A 74 26.77 14.10 8.35
C LEU A 74 26.09 12.85 8.92
N PHE A 75 26.15 12.64 10.23
CA PHE A 75 25.60 11.44 10.86
C PHE A 75 24.06 11.35 10.81
N PRO A 76 23.28 12.38 11.19
CA PRO A 76 21.82 12.33 11.09
C PRO A 76 21.34 12.36 9.64
N LEU A 77 22.06 13.05 8.75
CA LEU A 77 21.78 13.01 7.31
C LEU A 77 21.97 11.60 6.75
N GLY A 78 23.04 10.92 7.13
CA GLY A 78 23.30 9.52 6.77
C GLY A 78 22.21 8.57 7.28
N ILE A 79 21.74 8.76 8.51
CA ILE A 79 20.59 8.01 9.05
C ILE A 79 19.33 8.27 8.24
N CYS A 80 19.05 9.52 7.87
CA CYS A 80 17.87 9.87 7.06
C CYS A 80 17.92 9.21 5.70
N ILE A 81 19.05 9.32 4.99
CA ILE A 81 19.22 8.68 3.67
C ILE A 81 19.04 7.17 3.80
N THR A 82 19.68 6.55 4.79
CA THR A 82 19.58 5.10 5.03
C THR A 82 18.14 4.69 5.30
N PHE A 83 17.44 5.41 6.19
CA PHE A 83 16.03 5.16 6.48
C PHE A 83 15.16 5.30 5.23
N CYS A 84 15.38 6.32 4.40
CA CYS A 84 14.63 6.54 3.18
C CYS A 84 14.84 5.41 2.17
N VAL A 85 16.09 4.98 1.99
CA VAL A 85 16.41 3.84 1.11
C VAL A 85 15.73 2.58 1.62
N VAL A 86 15.88 2.26 2.91
CA VAL A 86 15.26 1.07 3.52
C VAL A 86 13.74 1.12 3.40
N ALA A 87 13.10 2.23 3.76
CA ALA A 87 11.66 2.38 3.68
C ALA A 87 11.15 2.32 2.22
N SER A 88 11.87 2.90 1.27
CA SER A 88 11.51 2.83 -0.15
C SER A 88 11.63 1.42 -0.74
N VAL A 89 12.46 0.56 -0.14
CA VAL A 89 12.60 -0.85 -0.52
C VAL A 89 11.49 -1.68 0.11
N LEU A 90 11.27 -1.52 1.42
CA LEU A 90 10.31 -2.31 2.19
C LEU A 90 8.85 -1.97 1.88
N ILE A 91 8.54 -0.68 1.69
CA ILE A 91 7.18 -0.24 1.40
C ILE A 91 6.93 -0.39 -0.10
N SER A 92 5.95 -1.23 -0.44
CA SER A 92 5.55 -1.41 -1.84
C SER A 92 4.65 -0.24 -2.26
N PRO A 93 4.92 0.41 -3.39
CA PRO A 93 4.03 1.45 -3.89
C PRO A 93 2.69 0.85 -4.30
N GLU A 94 1.65 1.65 -4.18
CA GLU A 94 0.30 1.30 -4.59
C GLU A 94 0.00 1.89 -5.96
N LEU A 95 -0.48 1.05 -6.87
CA LEU A 95 -0.86 1.43 -8.22
C LEU A 95 -2.32 1.03 -8.49
N THR A 96 -2.94 1.70 -9.45
CA THR A 96 -4.33 1.46 -9.89
C THR A 96 -4.39 1.45 -11.41
N LEU A 97 -5.38 0.74 -11.99
CA LEU A 97 -5.54 0.73 -13.45
C LEU A 97 -5.95 2.09 -14.02
N TYR A 98 -6.88 2.76 -13.36
CA TYR A 98 -7.45 4.04 -13.74
C TYR A 98 -7.93 4.80 -12.49
N PRO A 99 -8.18 6.11 -12.58
CA PRO A 99 -8.69 6.88 -11.45
C PRO A 99 -10.04 6.33 -10.98
N GLY A 100 -10.12 5.90 -9.71
CA GLY A 100 -11.33 5.27 -9.15
C GLY A 100 -11.42 3.75 -9.36
N ALA A 101 -10.33 3.09 -9.79
CA ALA A 101 -10.28 1.63 -9.82
C ALA A 101 -10.55 1.01 -8.44
N LYS A 102 -11.19 -0.14 -8.47
CA LYS A 102 -11.60 -0.92 -7.30
C LYS A 102 -10.50 -1.82 -6.75
N LEU A 103 -9.51 -2.14 -7.58
CA LEU A 103 -8.33 -2.91 -7.22
C LEU A 103 -7.08 -2.04 -7.12
N ILE A 104 -6.37 -2.22 -6.01
CA ILE A 104 -5.04 -1.67 -5.76
C ILE A 104 -4.01 -2.76 -5.96
N ILE A 105 -2.91 -2.38 -6.61
CA ILE A 105 -1.82 -3.22 -7.06
C ILE A 105 -0.60 -2.84 -6.23
N THR A 106 0.05 -3.81 -5.59
CA THR A 106 1.32 -3.60 -4.88
C THR A 106 2.34 -4.64 -5.31
N LYS A 107 3.60 -4.23 -5.45
CA LYS A 107 4.68 -5.11 -5.89
C LYS A 107 5.95 -4.79 -5.10
N ALA A 108 6.45 -5.81 -4.39
CA ALA A 108 7.74 -5.74 -3.72
C ALA A 108 8.87 -5.58 -4.74
N LEU A 109 9.98 -4.97 -4.31
CA LEU A 109 11.12 -4.73 -5.19
C LEU A 109 11.68 -6.07 -5.67
N PHE A 110 11.98 -6.18 -6.97
CA PHE A 110 12.45 -7.41 -7.63
C PHE A 110 11.51 -8.63 -7.57
N SER A 111 10.31 -8.49 -7.01
CA SER A 111 9.32 -9.57 -7.01
C SER A 111 8.66 -9.72 -8.37
N ASN A 112 8.48 -10.97 -8.81
CA ASN A 112 7.64 -11.29 -9.97
C ASN A 112 6.17 -11.53 -9.57
N THR A 113 5.86 -11.39 -8.28
CA THR A 113 4.52 -11.52 -7.72
C THR A 113 3.98 -10.15 -7.33
N VAL A 114 2.72 -9.91 -7.67
CA VAL A 114 1.97 -8.71 -7.33
C VAL A 114 0.86 -9.08 -6.36
N HIS A 115 0.64 -8.25 -5.34
CA HIS A 115 -0.49 -8.39 -4.43
C HIS A 115 -1.61 -7.44 -4.84
N LEU A 116 -2.81 -7.99 -4.95
CA LEU A 116 -4.02 -7.23 -5.19
C LEU A 116 -4.83 -7.10 -3.90
N HIS A 117 -5.33 -5.90 -3.67
CA HIS A 117 -6.20 -5.59 -2.55
C HIS A 117 -7.35 -4.69 -3.02
N LEU A 118 -8.48 -4.73 -2.30
CA LEU A 118 -9.58 -3.81 -2.58
C LEU A 118 -9.20 -2.39 -2.18
N ALA A 119 -9.61 -1.41 -2.97
CA ALA A 119 -9.35 0.01 -2.67
C ALA A 119 -9.99 0.45 -1.34
N GLN A 120 -11.15 -0.13 -1.01
CA GLN A 120 -11.82 0.04 0.27
C GLN A 120 -12.01 -1.31 0.98
N PRO A 121 -11.83 -1.39 2.32
CA PRO A 121 -11.88 -2.65 3.05
C PRO A 121 -13.24 -3.38 2.98
N TYR A 122 -14.35 -2.64 2.89
CA TYR A 122 -15.72 -3.19 2.84
C TYR A 122 -16.39 -3.07 1.47
N GLN A 123 -15.58 -2.96 0.42
CA GLN A 123 -16.07 -2.93 -0.95
C GLN A 123 -16.57 -4.32 -1.35
N ASP A 124 -17.68 -4.37 -2.08
CA ASP A 124 -18.18 -5.64 -2.60
C ASP A 124 -17.33 -6.07 -3.81
N PHE A 125 -17.08 -7.38 -3.93
CA PHE A 125 -16.40 -7.97 -5.09
C PHE A 125 -17.40 -8.18 -6.22
N ASP A 126 -17.63 -7.14 -7.00
CA ASP A 126 -18.65 -7.06 -8.05
C ASP A 126 -18.10 -7.33 -9.46
N ARG A 127 -18.99 -7.26 -10.46
CA ARG A 127 -18.64 -7.44 -11.88
C ARG A 127 -17.50 -6.53 -12.34
N GLN A 128 -17.47 -5.28 -11.88
CA GLN A 128 -16.41 -4.34 -12.25
C GLN A 128 -15.05 -4.81 -11.71
N THR A 129 -15.02 -5.32 -10.49
CA THR A 129 -13.81 -5.87 -9.86
C THR A 129 -13.27 -7.07 -10.64
N TYR A 130 -14.15 -7.95 -11.15
CA TYR A 130 -13.76 -9.04 -12.05
C TYR A 130 -13.20 -8.54 -13.39
N GLN A 131 -13.82 -7.52 -13.99
CA GLN A 131 -13.34 -6.94 -15.24
C GLN A 131 -11.95 -6.31 -15.08
N GLU A 132 -11.73 -5.57 -13.98
CA GLU A 132 -10.42 -5.02 -13.63
C GLU A 132 -9.38 -6.13 -13.47
N LEU A 133 -9.72 -7.22 -12.77
CA LEU A 133 -8.82 -8.36 -12.60
C LEU A 133 -8.40 -8.97 -13.94
N LEU A 134 -9.34 -9.16 -14.87
CA LEU A 134 -9.04 -9.71 -16.20
C LEU A 134 -8.19 -8.73 -17.04
N GLN A 135 -8.40 -7.43 -16.89
CA GLN A 135 -7.53 -6.43 -17.52
C GLN A 135 -6.11 -6.51 -16.94
N LEU A 136 -5.97 -6.66 -15.62
CA LEU A 136 -4.67 -6.83 -14.96
C LEU A 136 -3.91 -8.06 -15.46
N VAL A 137 -4.60 -9.19 -15.60
CA VAL A 137 -4.04 -10.42 -16.16
C VAL A 137 -3.42 -10.18 -17.54
N SER A 138 -4.05 -9.36 -18.38
CA SER A 138 -3.50 -9.03 -19.69
C SER A 138 -2.35 -7.99 -19.69
N ARG A 139 -2.31 -7.09 -18.71
CA ARG A 139 -1.35 -5.97 -18.68
C ARG A 139 -0.10 -6.24 -17.86
N LEU A 140 -0.22 -6.97 -16.74
CA LEU A 140 0.87 -7.20 -15.80
C LEU A 140 2.08 -7.97 -16.38
N PRO A 141 1.94 -8.87 -17.38
CA PRO A 141 3.09 -9.52 -18.02
C PRO A 141 4.10 -8.53 -18.61
N ALA A 142 3.63 -7.38 -19.13
CA ALA A 142 4.49 -6.31 -19.67
C ALA A 142 5.44 -5.72 -18.61
N TYR A 143 5.09 -5.85 -17.32
CA TYR A 143 5.89 -5.39 -16.17
C TYR A 143 6.68 -6.52 -15.50
N ARG A 144 6.95 -7.61 -16.24
CA ARG A 144 7.68 -8.81 -15.78
C ARG A 144 7.02 -9.46 -14.55
N VAL A 145 5.69 -9.41 -14.49
CA VAL A 145 4.91 -10.10 -13.44
C VAL A 145 4.52 -11.47 -13.95
N ARG A 146 4.71 -12.49 -13.11
CA ARG A 146 4.36 -13.89 -13.40
C ARG A 146 3.23 -14.40 -12.53
N GLN A 147 2.96 -13.73 -11.40
CA GLN A 147 1.95 -14.18 -10.45
C GLN A 147 1.20 -13.01 -9.84
N ILE A 148 -0.10 -13.19 -9.67
CA ILE A 148 -0.99 -12.29 -8.94
C ILE A 148 -1.48 -13.03 -7.70
N MET A 149 -1.38 -12.39 -6.54
CA MET A 149 -1.88 -12.90 -5.27
C MET A 149 -3.00 -12.00 -4.77
N LEU A 150 -4.18 -12.59 -4.51
CA LEU A 150 -5.34 -11.87 -3.98
C LEU A 150 -5.83 -12.59 -2.72
N SER A 151 -5.76 -11.91 -1.58
CA SER A 151 -6.19 -12.45 -0.28
C SER A 151 -7.38 -11.67 0.25
N SER A 152 -8.47 -12.37 0.58
CA SER A 152 -9.67 -11.73 1.11
C SER A 152 -10.50 -12.70 1.96
N PRO A 153 -11.14 -12.22 3.05
CA PRO A 153 -12.12 -13.01 3.79
C PRO A 153 -13.46 -13.09 3.05
N MET A 154 -13.69 -12.23 2.04
CA MET A 154 -14.97 -12.18 1.28
C MET A 154 -15.17 -13.35 0.32
N PHE A 155 -14.14 -14.18 0.16
CA PHE A 155 -14.22 -15.43 -0.58
C PHE A 155 -15.09 -16.49 0.11
N TYR A 156 -15.36 -16.32 1.40
CA TYR A 156 -16.35 -17.10 2.11
C TYR A 156 -17.72 -16.40 2.03
N ASP A 157 -18.79 -17.19 1.98
CA ASP A 157 -20.14 -16.67 2.18
C ASP A 157 -20.43 -16.43 3.67
N SER A 158 -21.63 -15.91 3.99
CA SER A 158 -22.05 -15.72 5.38
C SER A 158 -22.20 -17.03 6.16
N SER A 159 -22.48 -18.15 5.46
CA SER A 159 -22.51 -19.48 6.07
C SER A 159 -21.11 -20.00 6.44
N GLY A 160 -20.05 -19.40 5.89
CA GLY A 160 -18.65 -19.81 6.06
C GLY A 160 -18.19 -20.84 5.03
N LYS A 161 -18.96 -21.09 3.97
CA LYS A 161 -18.57 -21.92 2.84
C LYS A 161 -17.77 -21.10 1.84
N LEU A 162 -16.75 -21.72 1.23
CA LEU A 162 -15.96 -21.09 0.19
C LEU A 162 -16.82 -20.93 -1.07
N ARG A 163 -16.82 -19.73 -1.67
CA ARG A 163 -17.53 -19.47 -2.93
C ARG A 163 -16.87 -20.25 -4.06
N SER A 164 -17.67 -20.68 -5.04
CA SER A 164 -17.14 -21.32 -6.25
C SER A 164 -16.34 -20.34 -7.09
N PHE A 165 -15.17 -20.78 -7.58
CA PHE A 165 -14.30 -20.02 -8.48
C PHE A 165 -14.33 -20.54 -9.92
N THR A 166 -15.17 -21.52 -10.25
CA THR A 166 -15.17 -22.18 -11.56
C THR A 166 -15.34 -21.21 -12.74
N LEU A 167 -16.20 -20.20 -12.58
CA LEU A 167 -16.40 -19.16 -13.59
C LEU A 167 -15.13 -18.31 -13.77
N LEU A 168 -14.52 -17.88 -12.67
CA LEU A 168 -13.28 -17.09 -12.70
C LEU A 168 -12.15 -17.89 -13.35
N GLU A 169 -11.99 -19.15 -12.96
CA GLU A 169 -11.02 -20.07 -13.56
C GLU A 169 -11.22 -20.19 -15.07
N THR A 170 -12.45 -20.42 -15.53
CA THR A 170 -12.76 -20.50 -16.97
C THR A 170 -12.37 -19.22 -17.72
N LEU A 171 -12.61 -18.04 -17.13
CA LEU A 171 -12.25 -16.76 -17.73
C LEU A 171 -10.74 -16.52 -17.75
N LEU A 172 -10.02 -16.95 -16.72
CA LEU A 172 -8.56 -16.86 -16.63
C LEU A 172 -7.88 -17.79 -17.63
N THR A 173 -8.36 -19.03 -17.77
CA THR A 173 -7.83 -20.00 -18.72
C THR A 173 -7.96 -19.50 -20.15
N ARG A 174 -9.07 -18.82 -20.50
CA ARG A 174 -9.24 -18.15 -21.81
C ARG A 174 -8.23 -17.03 -22.07
N LYS A 175 -7.61 -16.49 -21.02
CA LYS A 175 -6.55 -15.47 -21.08
C LYS A 175 -5.16 -16.07 -20.92
N GLY A 176 -5.01 -17.40 -20.92
CA GLY A 176 -3.73 -18.09 -20.74
C GLY A 176 -3.24 -18.17 -19.29
N ALA A 177 -4.05 -17.74 -18.33
CA ALA A 177 -3.68 -17.74 -16.91
C ALA A 177 -4.27 -18.93 -16.17
N THR A 178 -3.60 -19.40 -15.12
CA THR A 178 -4.06 -20.52 -14.28
C THR A 178 -4.39 -20.04 -12.86
N LEU A 179 -5.49 -20.55 -12.30
CA LEU A 179 -5.92 -20.22 -10.95
C LEU A 179 -5.57 -21.38 -10.00
N THR A 180 -4.87 -21.07 -8.93
CA THR A 180 -4.71 -21.96 -7.78
C THR A 180 -5.13 -21.21 -6.52
N HIS A 181 -5.52 -21.93 -5.46
CA HIS A 181 -6.01 -21.26 -4.27
C HIS A 181 -5.74 -22.07 -3.00
N ALA A 182 -5.49 -21.36 -1.90
CA ALA A 182 -5.21 -21.97 -0.62
C ALA A 182 -5.79 -21.16 0.54
N LYS A 183 -6.03 -21.85 1.66
CA LYS A 183 -6.41 -21.18 2.90
C LYS A 183 -5.32 -20.20 3.32
N GLY A 184 -5.73 -18.99 3.70
CA GLY A 184 -4.81 -17.95 4.16
C GLY A 184 -4.13 -18.38 5.47
N ARG A 185 -2.82 -18.14 5.57
CA ARG A 185 -2.09 -18.36 6.82
C ARG A 185 -2.39 -17.23 7.79
N PHE A 186 -2.60 -17.56 9.07
CA PHE A 186 -2.95 -16.58 10.10
C PHE A 186 -2.03 -15.35 10.09
N TRP A 187 -0.71 -15.54 10.10
CA TRP A 187 0.29 -14.47 10.09
C TRP A 187 0.20 -13.52 8.88
N GLN A 188 -0.19 -14.03 7.71
CA GLN A 188 -0.35 -13.23 6.49
C GLN A 188 -1.59 -12.33 6.53
N THR A 189 -2.51 -12.62 7.45
CA THR A 189 -3.84 -12.02 7.51
C THR A 189 -4.02 -11.06 8.68
N ILE A 190 -3.01 -10.92 9.53
CA ILE A 190 -3.05 -10.03 10.71
C ILE A 190 -3.27 -8.58 10.29
N LEU A 191 -2.45 -8.07 9.37
CA LEU A 191 -2.56 -6.68 8.90
C LEU A 191 -3.89 -6.44 8.17
N GLY A 192 -4.35 -7.41 7.38
CA GLY A 192 -5.65 -7.35 6.72
C GLY A 192 -6.82 -7.37 7.71
N THR A 193 -6.70 -8.13 8.80
CA THR A 193 -7.70 -8.16 9.86
C THR A 193 -7.72 -6.85 10.64
N LEU A 194 -6.53 -6.31 10.97
CA LEU A 194 -6.40 -5.03 11.66
C LEU A 194 -6.96 -3.89 10.81
N SER A 195 -6.69 -3.86 9.51
CA SER A 195 -7.21 -2.82 8.61
C SER A 195 -8.74 -2.87 8.52
N LEU A 196 -9.32 -4.07 8.44
CA LEU A 196 -10.77 -4.24 8.50
C LEU A 196 -11.34 -3.77 9.84
N VAL A 197 -10.72 -4.13 10.97
CA VAL A 197 -11.19 -3.71 12.30
C VAL A 197 -11.11 -2.18 12.49
N MET A 198 -10.03 -1.56 12.04
CA MET A 198 -9.82 -0.11 12.16
C MET A 198 -10.74 0.69 11.25
N CYS A 199 -10.99 0.20 10.03
CA CYS A 199 -11.92 0.82 9.09
C CYS A 199 -13.37 0.41 9.31
N ALA A 200 -13.69 -0.31 10.39
CA ALA A 200 -15.03 -0.78 10.69
C ALA A 200 -15.96 0.42 10.92
N ASP A 201 -16.61 0.83 9.83
CA ASP A 201 -17.53 1.94 9.80
C ASP A 201 -18.72 1.62 10.73
N THR A 202 -18.88 2.45 11.76
CA THR A 202 -19.98 2.33 12.75
C THR A 202 -21.35 2.43 12.09
N ARG A 203 -21.45 3.01 10.88
CA ARG A 203 -22.68 3.12 10.10
C ARG A 203 -22.99 1.87 9.25
N LYS A 204 -22.03 0.98 9.02
CA LYS A 204 -22.19 -0.27 8.22
C LYS A 204 -22.18 -1.54 9.09
N LYS A 205 -22.71 -1.46 10.32
CA LYS A 205 -22.84 -2.59 11.26
C LYS A 205 -23.40 -3.87 10.60
N ASN A 206 -24.33 -3.75 9.65
CA ASN A 206 -24.94 -4.89 8.96
C ASN A 206 -23.99 -5.66 8.03
N LYS A 207 -22.98 -5.02 7.42
CA LYS A 207 -21.99 -5.73 6.59
C LYS A 207 -20.95 -6.46 7.44
N ARG A 208 -20.69 -5.98 8.66
CA ARG A 208 -19.72 -6.56 9.59
C ARG A 208 -20.15 -7.92 10.14
N GLY A 209 -21.47 -8.14 10.32
CA GLY A 209 -22.01 -9.41 10.81
C GLY A 209 -21.79 -10.61 9.86
N ASN A 210 -21.56 -10.36 8.57
CA ASN A 210 -21.40 -11.40 7.56
C ASN A 210 -19.95 -11.76 7.23
N ILE A 211 -18.94 -11.04 7.77
CA ILE A 211 -17.53 -11.30 7.45
C ILE A 211 -16.88 -12.03 8.63
N LYS A 212 -16.57 -13.31 8.45
CA LYS A 212 -15.80 -14.10 9.42
C LYS A 212 -14.31 -13.79 9.26
N PHE A 213 -13.75 -12.93 10.11
CA PHE A 213 -12.33 -12.53 10.08
C PHE A 213 -11.34 -13.69 10.30
N THR A 214 -11.81 -14.83 10.80
CA THR A 214 -11.01 -16.05 11.00
C THR A 214 -10.83 -16.87 9.73
N HIS A 215 -11.57 -16.56 8.66
CA HIS A 215 -11.59 -17.32 7.42
C HIS A 215 -11.06 -16.45 6.28
N TRP A 216 -9.75 -16.56 6.04
CA TRP A 216 -9.10 -15.92 4.90
C TRP A 216 -8.78 -16.96 3.85
N HIS A 217 -8.95 -16.59 2.59
CA HIS A 217 -8.54 -17.41 1.45
C HIS A 217 -7.66 -16.58 0.51
N THR A 218 -6.69 -17.24 -0.10
CA THR A 218 -5.76 -16.61 -1.04
C THR A 218 -5.88 -17.29 -2.40
N LEU A 219 -6.13 -16.48 -3.42
CA LEU A 219 -6.06 -16.87 -4.82
C LEU A 219 -4.67 -16.53 -5.37
N TYR A 220 -4.08 -17.46 -6.10
CA TYR A 220 -2.84 -17.29 -6.84
C TYR A 220 -3.15 -17.49 -8.32
N ILE A 221 -2.94 -16.45 -9.11
CA ILE A 221 -3.13 -16.49 -10.56
C ILE A 221 -1.76 -16.45 -11.21
N THR A 222 -1.38 -17.51 -11.92
CA THR A 222 -0.14 -17.56 -12.70
C THR A 222 -0.43 -17.05 -14.10
N LEU A 223 0.38 -16.10 -14.58
CA LEU A 223 0.22 -15.39 -15.85
C LEU A 223 1.08 -15.98 -16.96
#